data_AF-A0A0J5FT41-F1
#
_entry.id   AF-A0A0J5FT41-F1
#
_cell.length_a   1.000
_cell.length_b   1.000
_cell.length_c   1.000
_cell.angle_alpha   90.00
_cell.angle_beta   90.00
_cell.angle_gamma   90.00
#
_symmetry.space_group_name_H-M   'P 1'
#
loop_
_entity.id
_entity.type
_entity.pdbx_description
1 polymer ?
#
loop_
_entity_poly.entity_id
_entity_poly.type
_entity_poly.pdbx_seq_one_letter_code
_entity_poly.pdbx_strand_id
1 'polypeptide(L)'
;MADIRDQIGRHTKYVFVREQKLRGVVEMVPMRVDANKSFKFAMKQAGIEGFRFHDLRHTWASWLIQSGVPLSALQEMGGWESIEMVKRYAHLSPVHLQEHAKNIDSILCVHDTNMARKKTAGNN
;
A
#
# COMPACT_ATOMS: atom_id res chain seq x y z
N MET A 1 -7.17 21.19 -9.82
CA MET A 1 -7.01 20.38 -8.59
C MET A 1 -6.17 21.20 -7.64
N ALA A 2 -6.65 21.49 -6.42
CA ALA A 2 -5.88 22.30 -5.47
C ALA A 2 -4.79 21.42 -4.83
N ASP A 3 -3.53 21.83 -4.94
CA ASP A 3 -2.41 21.17 -4.29
C ASP A 3 -2.42 21.54 -2.79
N ILE A 4 -1.87 20.68 -1.92
CA ILE A 4 -1.70 20.98 -0.48
C ILE A 4 -0.88 22.26 -0.30
N ARG A 5 0.07 22.50 -1.20
CA ARG A 5 0.89 23.72 -1.23
C ARG A 5 0.06 24.98 -1.35
N ASP A 6 -1.03 24.93 -2.13
CA ASP A 6 -1.93 26.07 -2.36
C ASP A 6 -2.81 26.38 -1.13
N GLN A 7 -2.86 25.48 -0.15
CA GLN A 7 -3.65 25.64 1.07
C GLN A 7 -2.84 26.23 2.24
N ILE A 8 -1.51 26.27 2.12
CA ILE A 8 -0.63 26.78 3.17
C ILE A 8 -0.90 28.27 3.42
N GLY A 9 -1.09 28.65 4.67
CA GLY A 9 -1.31 30.05 5.08
C GLY A 9 -2.73 30.57 4.93
N ARG A 10 -3.66 29.80 4.33
CA ARG A 10 -5.08 30.23 4.19
C ARG A 10 -5.87 30.22 5.50
N HIS A 11 -5.44 29.40 6.46
CA HIS A 11 -6.04 29.32 7.77
C HIS A 11 -5.00 28.83 8.78
N THR A 12 -5.06 29.30 10.02
CA THR A 12 -4.06 29.02 11.08
C THR A 12 -4.14 27.58 11.60
N LYS A 13 -5.34 27.01 11.70
CA LYS A 13 -5.61 25.66 12.23
C LYS A 13 -5.90 24.55 11.20
N TYR A 14 -6.58 24.84 10.08
CA TYR A 14 -7.07 23.81 9.16
C TYR A 14 -6.35 23.91 7.81
N VAL A 15 -5.96 22.77 7.26
CA VAL A 15 -5.36 22.71 5.92
C VAL A 15 -6.43 22.95 4.85
N PHE A 16 -7.55 22.22 4.90
CA PHE A 16 -8.60 22.38 3.89
C PHE A 16 -9.64 23.40 4.33
N VAL A 17 -9.64 24.55 3.66
CA VAL A 17 -10.61 25.64 3.89
C VAL A 17 -11.33 26.01 2.61
N ARG A 18 -12.52 26.57 2.77
CA ARG A 18 -13.29 27.18 1.68
C ARG A 18 -13.58 28.62 2.01
N GLU A 19 -13.70 29.44 0.97
CA GLU A 19 -14.18 30.80 1.11
C GLU A 19 -15.69 30.79 1.38
N GLN A 20 -16.09 31.45 2.45
CA GLN A 20 -17.48 31.73 2.74
C GLN A 20 -17.69 33.24 2.67
N LYS A 21 -18.57 33.67 1.76
CA LYS A 21 -19.02 35.06 1.68
C LYS A 21 -20.26 35.20 2.54
N LEU A 22 -20.16 35.95 3.64
CA LEU A 22 -21.30 36.28 4.48
C LEU A 22 -21.38 37.80 4.62
N ARG A 23 -22.50 38.39 4.19
CA ARG A 23 -22.75 39.85 4.32
C ARG A 23 -21.62 40.73 3.75
N GLY A 24 -21.03 40.33 2.62
CA GLY A 24 -19.94 41.07 1.96
C GLY A 24 -18.55 40.83 2.52
N VAL A 25 -18.42 40.09 3.64
CA VAL A 25 -17.13 39.69 4.21
C VAL A 25 -16.75 38.31 3.70
N VAL A 26 -15.50 38.17 3.24
CA VAL A 26 -14.92 36.87 2.86
C VAL A 26 -14.18 36.30 4.06
N GLU A 27 -14.64 35.17 4.57
CA GLU A 27 -13.99 34.44 5.65
C GLU A 27 -13.54 33.06 5.16
N MET A 28 -12.36 32.62 5.61
CA MET A 28 -11.88 31.27 5.37
C MET A 28 -12.44 30.35 6.44
N VAL A 29 -13.34 29.46 6.06
CA VAL A 29 -13.97 28.52 7.00
C VAL A 29 -13.48 27.09 6.74
N PRO A 30 -13.39 26.25 7.79
CA PRO A 30 -13.02 24.85 7.62
C PRO A 30 -13.95 24.18 6.62
N MET A 31 -13.36 23.40 5.71
CA MET A 31 -14.14 22.67 4.74
C MET A 31 -14.90 21.54 5.46
N ARG A 32 -16.16 21.79 5.79
CA ARG A 32 -17.11 20.74 6.21
C ARG A 32 -17.51 19.94 4.97
N VAL A 33 -16.61 19.11 4.47
CA VAL A 33 -16.93 18.17 3.39
C VAL A 33 -17.65 16.99 4.03
N ASP A 34 -18.87 16.71 3.60
CA ASP A 34 -19.33 15.34 3.62
C ASP A 34 -18.54 14.60 2.53
N ALA A 35 -17.35 14.11 2.91
CA ALA A 35 -16.45 13.40 2.01
C ALA A 35 -17.14 12.22 1.32
N ASN A 36 -18.20 11.66 1.93
CA ASN A 36 -18.96 10.59 1.30
C ASN A 36 -19.75 11.05 0.07
N LYS A 37 -20.26 12.29 0.03
CA LYS A 37 -21.06 12.75 -1.10
C LYS A 37 -20.21 12.97 -2.35
N SER A 38 -19.09 13.67 -2.19
CA SER A 38 -18.11 13.87 -3.28
C SER A 38 -17.48 12.55 -3.70
N PHE A 39 -17.18 11.67 -2.74
CA PHE A 39 -16.67 10.33 -3.04
C PHE A 39 -17.67 9.48 -3.83
N LYS A 40 -18.94 9.40 -3.41
CA LYS A 40 -20.00 8.67 -4.15
C LYS A 40 -20.16 9.21 -5.57
N PHE A 41 -20.08 10.53 -5.75
CA PHE A 41 -20.11 11.13 -7.08
C PHE A 41 -18.90 10.68 -7.92
N ALA A 42 -17.70 10.71 -7.37
CA ALA A 42 -16.50 10.23 -8.05
C ALA A 42 -16.59 8.73 -8.39
N MET A 43 -17.10 7.89 -7.48
CA MET A 43 -17.33 6.47 -7.74
C MET A 43 -18.29 6.24 -8.91
N LYS A 44 -19.39 7.02 -8.96
CA LYS A 44 -20.35 6.98 -10.07
C LYS A 44 -19.70 7.35 -11.41
N GLN A 45 -18.84 8.38 -11.42
CA GLN A 45 -18.11 8.78 -12.63
C GLN A 45 -17.09 7.71 -13.06
N ALA A 46 -16.46 7.03 -12.09
CA ALA A 46 -15.52 5.94 -12.35
C ALA A 46 -16.21 4.60 -12.70
N GLY A 47 -17.53 4.49 -12.58
CA GLY A 47 -18.28 3.25 -12.87
C GLY A 47 -18.03 2.13 -11.87
N ILE A 48 -17.67 2.45 -10.62
CA ILE A 48 -17.34 1.47 -9.59
C ILE A 48 -18.49 1.41 -8.58
N GLU A 49 -18.97 0.20 -8.31
CA GLU A 49 -20.05 -0.07 -7.36
C GLU A 49 -19.53 -0.84 -6.13
N GLY A 50 -20.24 -0.72 -5.00
CA GLY A 50 -19.92 -1.47 -3.77
C GLY A 50 -18.67 -1.01 -3.01
N PHE A 51 -17.97 0.03 -3.47
CA PHE A 51 -16.72 0.52 -2.88
C PHE A 51 -16.96 1.62 -1.83
N ARG A 52 -16.33 1.48 -0.66
CA ARG A 52 -16.44 2.41 0.48
C ARG A 52 -15.21 3.29 0.58
N PHE A 53 -15.34 4.42 1.26
CA PHE A 53 -14.22 5.36 1.43
C PHE A 53 -13.00 4.72 2.12
N HIS A 54 -13.23 3.84 3.11
CA HIS A 54 -12.16 3.15 3.82
C HIS A 54 -11.42 2.13 2.94
N ASP A 55 -12.02 1.66 1.85
CA ASP A 55 -11.40 0.70 0.95
C ASP A 55 -10.22 1.34 0.20
N LEU A 56 -10.16 2.66 0.10
CA LEU A 56 -8.97 3.38 -0.37
C LEU A 56 -7.75 3.10 0.53
N ARG A 57 -7.94 3.10 1.86
CA ARG A 57 -6.87 2.79 2.82
C ARG A 57 -6.44 1.33 2.70
N HIS A 58 -7.40 0.41 2.49
CA HIS A 58 -7.10 -0.99 2.23
C HIS A 58 -6.31 -1.19 0.92
N THR A 59 -6.67 -0.43 -0.12
CA THR A 59 -6.00 -0.48 -1.44
C THR A 59 -4.55 0.02 -1.33
N TRP A 60 -4.35 1.18 -0.70
CA TRP A 60 -3.03 1.72 -0.42
C TRP A 60 -2.14 0.73 0.36
N ALA A 61 -2.68 0.13 1.42
CA ALA A 61 -1.97 -0.86 2.23
C ALA A 61 -1.56 -2.10 1.41
N SER A 62 -2.48 -2.59 0.57
CA SER A 62 -2.27 -3.75 -0.28
C SER A 62 -1.15 -3.51 -1.30
N TRP A 63 -1.12 -2.32 -1.91
CA TRP A 63 -0.07 -1.95 -2.86
C TRP A 63 1.30 -1.85 -2.23
N LEU A 64 1.40 -1.30 -1.01
CA LEU A 64 2.69 -1.21 -0.31
C LEU A 64 3.26 -2.59 0.01
N ILE A 65 2.44 -3.52 0.51
CA ILE A 65 2.92 -4.89 0.77
C ILE A 65 3.30 -5.60 -0.53
N GLN A 66 2.52 -5.44 -1.59
CA GLN A 66 2.85 -6.00 -2.90
C GLN A 66 4.16 -5.42 -3.47
N SER A 67 4.49 -4.18 -3.11
CA SER A 67 5.76 -3.53 -3.47
C SER A 67 6.94 -3.95 -2.59
N GLY A 68 6.73 -4.87 -1.65
CA GLY A 68 7.77 -5.42 -0.76
C GLY A 68 8.01 -4.62 0.52
N VAL A 69 7.15 -3.65 0.85
CA VAL A 69 7.26 -2.91 2.11
C VAL A 69 6.98 -3.85 3.29
N PRO A 70 7.83 -3.87 4.34
CA PRO A 70 7.60 -4.72 5.50
C PRO A 70 6.39 -4.26 6.33
N LEU A 71 5.75 -5.20 7.01
CA LEU A 71 4.52 -4.94 7.80
C LEU A 71 4.73 -3.92 8.93
N SER A 72 5.92 -3.84 9.52
CA SER A 72 6.25 -2.85 10.55
C SER A 72 6.20 -1.42 10.00
N ALA A 73 6.84 -1.18 8.86
CA ALA A 73 6.79 0.12 8.19
C ALA A 73 5.36 0.48 7.75
N LEU A 74 4.59 -0.51 7.27
CA LEU A 74 3.18 -0.29 6.95
C LEU A 74 2.36 0.09 8.19
N GLN A 75 2.61 -0.54 9.35
CA GLN A 75 1.94 -0.21 10.60
C GLN A 75 2.16 1.25 11.00
N GLU A 76 3.42 1.71 10.96
CA GLU A 76 3.80 3.07 11.31
C GLU A 76 3.19 4.09 10.34
N MET A 77 3.31 3.86 9.03
CA MET A 77 2.76 4.77 8.01
C MET A 77 1.23 4.87 8.08
N GLY A 78 0.55 3.76 8.38
CA GLY A 78 -0.89 3.74 8.47
C GLY A 78 -1.43 4.16 9.84
N GLY A 79 -0.59 4.24 10.88
CA GLY A 79 -1.03 4.52 12.24
C GLY A 79 -1.97 3.43 12.79
N TRP A 80 -1.65 2.15 12.55
CA TRP A 80 -2.38 1.05 13.19
C TRP A 80 -1.85 0.81 14.61
N GLU A 81 -2.76 0.69 15.57
CA GLU A 81 -2.43 0.48 16.99
C GLU A 81 -1.68 -0.84 17.24
N SER A 82 -1.94 -1.87 16.43
CA SER A 82 -1.33 -3.19 16.58
C SER A 82 -0.95 -3.81 15.24
N ILE A 83 0.08 -4.65 15.28
CA ILE A 83 0.55 -5.40 14.12
C ILE A 83 -0.50 -6.42 13.66
N GLU A 84 -1.32 -6.94 14.57
CA GLU A 84 -2.44 -7.84 14.29
C GLU A 84 -3.39 -7.26 13.24
N MET A 85 -3.67 -5.96 13.29
CA MET A 85 -4.53 -5.31 12.30
C MET A 85 -3.91 -5.27 10.91
N VAL A 86 -2.59 -5.24 10.83
CA VAL A 86 -1.81 -5.18 9.58
C VAL A 86 -1.51 -6.56 9.02
N LYS A 87 -1.49 -7.61 9.86
CA LYS A 87 -1.30 -9.02 9.45
C LYS A 87 -2.29 -9.45 8.38
N ARG A 88 -3.47 -8.81 8.29
CA ARG A 88 -4.44 -9.06 7.22
C ARG A 88 -3.87 -8.84 5.81
N TYR A 89 -2.80 -8.08 5.64
CA TYR A 89 -2.15 -7.85 4.35
C TYR A 89 -0.90 -8.72 4.13
N ALA A 90 -0.43 -9.46 5.15
CA ALA A 90 0.82 -10.22 5.08
C ALA A 90 0.86 -11.21 3.91
N HIS A 91 -0.28 -11.81 3.59
CA HIS A 91 -0.43 -12.77 2.49
C HIS A 91 -0.25 -12.16 1.09
N LEU A 92 -0.30 -10.83 0.96
CA LEU A 92 -0.08 -10.12 -0.30
C LEU A 92 1.40 -9.92 -0.62
N SER A 93 2.30 -10.26 0.30
CA SER A 93 3.74 -10.11 0.09
C SER A 93 4.22 -11.12 -0.96
N PRO A 94 4.76 -10.67 -2.10
CA PRO A 94 5.32 -11.57 -3.11
C PRO A 94 6.56 -12.31 -2.60
N VAL A 95 7.22 -11.76 -1.58
CA VAL A 95 8.52 -12.21 -1.06
C VAL A 95 8.37 -13.45 -0.17
N HIS A 96 7.28 -13.58 0.58
CA HIS A 96 7.16 -14.64 1.57
C HIS A 96 7.17 -16.04 0.93
N LEU A 97 6.59 -16.22 -0.25
CA LEU A 97 6.64 -17.51 -0.96
C LEU A 97 7.99 -17.75 -1.65
N GLN A 98 8.65 -16.68 -2.11
CA GLN A 98 9.90 -16.79 -2.86
C GLN A 98 11.10 -17.14 -1.96
N GLU A 99 11.15 -16.62 -0.73
CA GLU A 99 12.18 -17.00 0.25
C GLU A 99 12.02 -18.44 0.74
N HIS A 100 10.79 -18.89 1.00
CA HIS A 100 10.55 -20.29 1.39
C HIS A 100 10.82 -21.27 0.24
N ALA A 101 10.50 -20.90 -1.01
CA ALA A 101 10.81 -21.73 -2.16
C ALA A 101 12.32 -21.91 -2.38
N LYS A 102 13.14 -20.88 -2.12
CA LYS A 102 14.61 -20.96 -2.20
C LYS A 102 15.23 -21.94 -1.21
N ASN A 103 14.56 -22.22 -0.08
CA ASN A 103 15.04 -23.23 0.86
C ASN A 103 14.99 -24.65 0.25
N ILE A 104 14.01 -24.92 -0.63
CA ILE A 104 13.92 -26.20 -1.35
C ILE A 104 15.07 -26.31 -2.37
N ASP A 105 15.39 -25.23 -3.09
CA ASP A 105 16.53 -25.22 -4.02
C ASP A 105 17.85 -25.57 -3.32
N SER A 106 18.09 -25.06 -2.12
CA SER A 106 19.29 -25.39 -1.33
C SER A 106 19.33 -26.87 -0.92
N ILE A 107 18.18 -27.46 -0.60
CA ILE A 107 18.06 -28.89 -0.23
C ILE A 107 18.27 -29.78 -1.46
N LEU A 108 17.72 -29.40 -2.61
CA LEU A 108 17.81 -30.18 -3.86
C LEU A 108 19.21 -30.12 -4.49
N CYS A 109 19.92 -29.00 -4.35
CA CYS A 109 21.25 -28.80 -4.93
C CYS A 109 22.35 -29.66 -4.25
N VAL A 110 22.12 -30.14 -3.02
CA VAL A 110 23.02 -31.10 -2.33
C VAL A 110 22.88 -32.53 -2.88
N HIS A 111 21.80 -32.83 -3.61
CA HIS A 111 21.45 -34.18 -4.06
C HIS A 111 21.55 -34.41 -5.57
N ASP A 112 22.10 -33.47 -6.35
CA ASP A 112 22.43 -33.74 -7.75
C ASP A 112 23.55 -34.78 -7.85
N THR A 113 23.13 -36.00 -8.17
CA THR A 113 23.96 -37.18 -8.33
C THR A 113 24.52 -37.16 -9.75
N ASN A 114 25.73 -36.63 -9.95
CA ASN A 114 26.49 -36.86 -11.18
C ASN A 114 28.00 -36.91 -10.92
N MET A 115 28.43 -37.95 -10.18
CA MET A 115 29.81 -38.48 -10.20
C MET A 115 29.86 -39.83 -10.93
N ALA A 116 29.10 -39.99 -12.01
CA ALA A 116 29.12 -41.21 -12.81
C ALA A 116 29.96 -41.02 -14.09
N ARG A 117 31.14 -41.66 -14.08
CA ARG A 117 32.03 -42.04 -15.20
C ARG A 117 33.27 -41.16 -15.45
N LYS A 118 34.36 -41.45 -14.74
CA LYS A 118 35.72 -41.35 -15.30
C LYS A 118 36.08 -42.70 -15.94
N LYS A 119 35.88 -42.84 -17.25
CA LYS A 119 36.48 -43.91 -18.06
C LYS A 119 37.58 -43.29 -18.93
N THR A 120 38.83 -43.59 -18.63
CA THR A 120 39.98 -43.59 -19.57
C THR A 120 41.04 -44.48 -18.91
N ALA A 121 41.01 -45.78 -19.20
CA ALA A 121 41.75 -46.46 -20.27
C ALA A 121 43.13 -46.91 -19.74
N GLY A 122 43.31 -48.24 -19.68
CA GLY A 122 44.52 -48.89 -19.20
C GLY A 122 45.72 -48.62 -20.10
N ASN A 123 46.89 -48.53 -19.47
CA ASN A 123 48.16 -48.40 -20.14
C ASN A 123 48.80 -49.80 -20.19
N ASN A 124 48.98 -50.34 -21.39
CA ASN A 124 49.94 -51.41 -21.69
C ASN A 124 51.33 -50.80 -21.82
#